data_AF-A0A9L0IX51-F1
#
_entry.id   AF-A0A9L0IX51-F1
#
_cell.length_a   1.000
_cell.length_b   1.000
_cell.length_c   1.000
_cell.angle_alpha   90.00
_cell.angle_beta   90.00
_cell.angle_gamma   90.00
#
_symmetry.space_group_name_H-M   'P 1'
#
loop_
_entity.id
_entity.type
_entity.pdbx_description
1 polymer ?
#
loop_
_entity_poly.entity_id
_entity_poly.type
_entity_poly.pdbx_seq_one_letter_code
_entity_poly.pdbx_strand_id
1 'polypeptide(L)'
;MAEPSPARRPVPLIESELYFLIARYLSAGPCRRAAQVLVQELEQYQLLPKRLDWEGNEHSRSYEELVLSNKHVAPDHLLQICQRIGPMLDKEIPPSISRVTSLLGAGRQSLLRTAKGCSIVVAWVACFPLFSLLVSSSMSFCDEHCLKTGRP
;
A
#
# COMPACT_ATOMS: atom_id res chain seq x y z
N MET A 1 -25.25 22.64 -17.05
CA MET A 1 -25.81 21.41 -16.43
C MET A 1 -25.05 21.22 -15.14
N ALA A 2 -25.70 21.35 -13.98
CA ALA A 2 -25.08 21.05 -12.71
C ALA A 2 -25.14 19.53 -12.52
N GLU A 3 -23.97 18.88 -12.51
CA GLU A 3 -23.85 17.46 -12.21
C GLU A 3 -24.51 17.18 -10.85
N PRO A 4 -25.39 16.16 -10.74
CA PRO A 4 -26.01 15.82 -9.48
C PRO A 4 -24.93 15.27 -8.54
N SER A 5 -24.70 15.97 -7.44
CA SER A 5 -23.85 15.51 -6.35
C SER A 5 -24.28 14.10 -5.92
N PRO A 6 -23.43 13.07 -6.07
CA PRO A 6 -23.79 11.71 -5.71
C PRO A 6 -24.08 11.68 -4.21
N ALA A 7 -25.19 11.05 -3.82
CA ALA A 7 -25.57 10.83 -2.43
C ALA A 7 -24.34 10.38 -1.63
N ARG A 8 -23.82 11.28 -0.79
CA ARG A 8 -22.51 11.11 -0.12
C ARG A 8 -22.59 9.91 0.81
N ARG A 9 -21.92 8.82 0.41
CA ARG A 9 -21.60 7.75 1.35
C ARG A 9 -20.69 8.33 2.43
N PRO A 10 -20.85 7.93 3.71
CA PRO A 10 -19.89 8.30 4.73
C PRO A 10 -18.52 7.79 4.30
N VAL A 11 -17.56 8.69 4.15
CA VAL A 11 -16.18 8.34 3.80
C VAL A 11 -15.58 7.68 5.06
N PRO A 12 -15.01 6.47 4.96
CA PRO A 12 -14.38 5.84 6.10
C PRO A 12 -13.22 6.73 6.61
N LEU A 13 -13.01 6.76 7.92
CA LEU A 13 -12.02 7.63 8.57
C LEU A 13 -10.61 7.47 7.98
N ILE A 14 -10.24 6.25 7.58
CA ILE A 14 -8.93 6.00 6.97
C ILE A 14 -8.76 6.68 5.60
N GLU A 15 -9.84 6.81 4.82
CA GLU A 15 -9.78 7.49 3.52
C GLU A 15 -9.62 9.01 3.72
N SER A 16 -10.32 9.60 4.69
CA SER A 16 -10.19 11.03 4.99
C SER A 16 -8.81 11.38 5.56
N GLU A 17 -8.25 10.54 6.41
CA GLU A 17 -6.86 10.66 6.87
C GLU A 17 -5.86 10.53 5.72
N LEU A 18 -6.08 9.60 4.79
CA LEU A 18 -5.22 9.43 3.62
C LEU A 18 -5.23 10.67 2.73
N TYR A 19 -6.41 11.25 2.47
CA TYR A 19 -6.52 12.51 1.72
C TYR A 19 -5.74 13.65 2.38
N PHE A 20 -5.84 13.77 3.71
CA PHE A 20 -5.07 14.75 4.47
C PHE A 20 -3.55 14.52 4.30
N LEU A 21 -3.08 13.28 4.41
CA LEU A 21 -1.67 12.93 4.25
C LEU A 21 -1.14 13.21 2.84
N ILE A 22 -1.94 12.93 1.81
CA ILE A 22 -1.59 13.23 0.40
C ILE A 22 -1.46 14.75 0.22
N ALA A 23 -2.44 15.52 0.70
CA ALA A 23 -2.38 16.98 0.63
C ALA A 23 -1.14 17.53 1.36
N ARG A 24 -0.80 16.96 2.52
CA ARG A 24 0.40 17.33 3.31
C ARG A 24 1.69 17.06 2.55
N TYR A 25 1.80 15.89 1.91
CA TYR A 25 2.94 15.50 1.10
C TYR A 25 3.12 16.40 -0.12
N LEU A 26 2.05 16.66 -0.87
CA LEU A 26 2.09 17.51 -2.07
C LEU A 26 2.41 18.97 -1.73
N SER A 27 1.95 19.47 -0.58
CA SER A 27 2.18 20.85 -0.12
C SER A 27 3.67 21.15 0.09
N ALA A 28 4.45 20.17 0.58
CA ALA A 28 5.89 20.31 0.78
C ALA A 28 6.71 20.01 -0.48
N GLY A 29 6.12 19.33 -1.47
CA GLY A 29 6.77 18.94 -2.71
C GLY A 29 6.77 20.01 -3.81
N PRO A 30 7.17 19.63 -5.03
CA PRO A 30 7.13 20.51 -6.21
C PRO A 30 5.69 20.77 -6.70
N CYS A 31 4.74 19.90 -6.35
CA CYS A 31 3.35 19.93 -6.82
C CYS A 31 2.43 20.84 -5.97
N ARG A 32 2.90 22.03 -5.58
CA ARG A 32 2.17 22.93 -4.67
C ARG A 32 0.82 23.40 -5.22
N ARG A 33 0.73 23.66 -6.52
CA ARG A 33 -0.53 24.04 -7.19
C ARG A 33 -1.58 22.94 -7.09
N ALA A 34 -1.17 21.68 -7.29
CA ALA A 34 -2.06 20.54 -7.14
C ALA A 34 -2.52 20.38 -5.68
N ALA A 35 -1.63 20.62 -4.71
CA ALA A 35 -1.98 20.60 -3.30
C ALA A 35 -3.04 21.65 -2.94
N GLN A 36 -2.93 22.87 -3.47
CA GLN A 36 -3.91 23.94 -3.24
C GLN A 36 -5.30 23.57 -3.77
N VAL A 37 -5.38 23.08 -5.02
CA VAL A 37 -6.65 22.63 -5.61
C VAL A 37 -7.24 21.47 -4.81
N LEU A 38 -6.40 20.50 -4.43
CA LEU A 38 -6.84 19.38 -3.61
C LEU A 38 -7.41 19.84 -2.27
N VAL A 39 -6.75 20.77 -1.56
CA VAL A 39 -7.27 21.31 -0.29
C VAL A 39 -8.64 21.96 -0.46
N GLN A 40 -8.83 22.74 -1.53
CA GLN A 40 -10.12 23.36 -1.84
C GLN A 40 -11.21 22.31 -2.10
N GLU A 41 -10.89 21.26 -2.85
CA GLU A 41 -11.80 20.15 -3.09
C GLU A 41 -12.13 19.40 -1.79
N LEU A 42 -11.14 19.14 -0.92
CA LEU A 42 -11.36 18.47 0.36
C LEU A 42 -12.31 19.24 1.27
N GLU A 43 -12.20 20.57 1.31
CA GLU A 43 -13.10 21.43 2.09
C GLU A 43 -14.49 21.53 1.45
N GLN A 44 -14.58 21.68 0.12
CA GLN A 44 -15.86 21.71 -0.61
C GLN A 44 -16.62 20.38 -0.47
N TYR A 45 -15.90 19.26 -0.56
CA TYR A 45 -16.47 17.93 -0.45
C TYR A 45 -16.62 17.43 1.00
N GLN A 46 -16.12 18.18 1.98
CA GLN A 46 -16.12 17.81 3.40
C GLN A 46 -15.51 16.42 3.63
N LEU A 47 -14.38 16.17 2.96
CA LEU A 47 -13.66 14.88 2.97
C LEU A 47 -12.61 14.82 4.08
N LEU A 48 -12.41 15.89 4.84
CA LEU A 48 -11.46 15.94 5.95
C LEU A 48 -12.03 15.24 7.20
N PRO A 49 -11.17 14.68 8.07
CA PRO A 49 -11.59 14.10 9.33
C PRO A 49 -12.32 15.14 10.21
N LYS A 50 -13.56 14.83 10.58
CA LYS A 50 -14.36 15.67 11.46
C LYS A 50 -14.06 15.38 12.92
N ARG A 51 -14.31 16.35 13.79
CA ARG A 51 -14.26 16.15 15.23
C ARG A 51 -15.60 15.64 15.72
N LEU A 52 -15.59 14.73 16.69
CA LEU A 52 -16.74 14.45 17.52
C LEU A 52 -16.63 15.23 18.82
N ASP A 53 -17.71 15.91 19.18
CA ASP A 53 -17.88 16.50 20.50
C ASP A 53 -18.27 15.43 21.53
N TRP A 54 -18.28 15.79 22.81
CA TRP A 54 -18.64 14.89 23.91
C TRP A 54 -20.11 14.43 23.83
N GLU A 55 -20.95 15.17 23.12
CA GLU A 55 -22.33 14.80 22.78
C GLU A 55 -22.43 13.92 21.51
N GLY A 56 -21.30 13.64 20.85
CA GLY A 56 -21.25 12.85 19.61
C GLY A 56 -21.57 13.65 18.34
N ASN A 57 -21.67 14.98 18.42
CA ASN A 57 -21.92 15.84 17.27
C ASN A 57 -20.66 16.00 16.40
N GLU A 58 -20.83 15.98 15.07
CA GLU A 58 -19.74 16.16 14.10
C GLU A 58 -19.47 17.63 13.79
N HIS A 59 -18.22 18.06 13.97
CA HIS A 59 -17.76 19.39 13.61
C HIS A 59 -16.75 19.34 12.47
N SER A 60 -17.07 20.06 11.39
CA SER A 60 -16.17 20.31 10.27
C SER A 60 -14.98 21.15 10.72
N ARG A 61 -13.82 20.89 10.13
CA ARG A 61 -12.57 21.63 10.36
C ARG A 61 -11.96 22.05 9.04
N SER A 62 -11.24 23.16 9.06
CA SER A 62 -10.42 23.57 7.92
C SER A 62 -9.16 22.70 7.84
N TYR A 63 -8.55 22.66 6.66
CA TYR A 63 -7.29 21.95 6.47
C TYR A 63 -6.17 22.53 7.35
N GLU A 64 -6.13 23.85 7.51
CA GLU A 64 -5.12 24.55 8.32
C GLU A 64 -5.23 24.18 9.81
N GLU A 65 -6.45 24.09 10.36
CA GLU A 65 -6.68 23.64 11.73
C GLU A 65 -6.23 22.19 11.95
N LEU A 66 -6.46 21.32 10.97
CA LEU A 66 -6.00 19.94 10.97
C LEU A 66 -4.47 19.86 10.98
N VAL A 67 -3.79 20.70 10.19
CA VAL A 67 -2.32 20.82 10.21
C VAL A 67 -1.81 21.32 11.57
N LEU A 68 -2.47 22.32 12.15
CA LEU A 68 -2.07 22.91 13.43
C LEU A 68 -2.29 21.96 14.62
N SER A 69 -3.33 21.14 14.57
CA SER A 69 -3.59 20.10 15.59
C SER A 69 -2.66 18.90 15.42
N ASN A 70 -2.28 18.55 14.20
CA ASN A 70 -1.42 17.41 13.88
C ASN A 70 0.03 17.83 13.57
N LYS A 71 0.65 18.61 14.46
CA LYS A 71 2.06 19.08 14.28
C LYS A 71 3.08 17.94 14.20
N HIS A 72 2.76 16.80 14.79
CA HIS A 72 3.60 15.60 14.78
C HIS A 72 3.65 14.93 13.39
N VAL A 73 2.69 15.23 12.51
CA VAL A 73 2.64 14.70 11.15
C VAL A 73 3.51 15.56 10.24
N ALA A 74 4.74 15.09 10.04
CA ALA A 74 5.68 15.66 9.10
C ALA A 74 5.18 15.51 7.64
N PRO A 75 5.58 16.39 6.71
CA PRO A 75 5.13 16.30 5.33
C PRO A 75 5.60 15.04 4.60
N ASP A 76 6.70 14.43 5.05
CA ASP A 76 7.23 13.17 4.54
C ASP A 76 6.65 11.94 5.27
N HIS A 77 5.71 12.11 6.20
CA HIS A 77 5.17 11.04 7.02
C HIS A 77 4.59 9.88 6.19
N LEU A 78 3.83 10.21 5.13
CA LEU A 78 3.29 9.21 4.20
C LEU A 78 4.41 8.37 3.53
N LEU A 79 5.50 9.02 3.13
CA LEU A 79 6.66 8.36 2.53
C LEU A 79 7.37 7.45 3.55
N GLN A 80 7.52 7.90 4.79
CA GLN A 80 8.12 7.10 5.87
C GLN A 80 7.30 5.82 6.14
N ILE A 81 5.96 5.92 6.14
CA ILE A 81 5.08 4.76 6.28
C ILE A 81 5.35 3.77 5.15
N CYS A 82 5.33 4.25 3.90
CA CYS A 82 5.61 3.44 2.72
C CYS A 82 6.97 2.73 2.77
N GLN A 83 8.01 3.39 3.28
CA GLN A 83 9.35 2.81 3.43
C GLN A 83 9.42 1.75 4.54
N ARG A 84 8.67 1.93 5.63
CA ARG A 84 8.67 0.99 6.77
C ARG A 84 7.88 -0.28 6.49
N ILE A 85 6.82 -0.20 5.68
CA ILE A 85 5.97 -1.36 5.36
C ILE A 85 6.75 -2.47 4.66
N GLY A 86 7.64 -2.15 3.72
CA GLY A 86 8.40 -3.15 2.96
C GLY A 86 9.17 -4.14 3.85
N PRO A 87 10.14 -3.67 4.66
CA PRO A 87 10.90 -4.53 5.55
C PRO A 87 10.07 -5.25 6.62
N MET A 88 8.94 -4.67 7.04
CA MET A 88 8.00 -5.35 7.96
C MET A 88 7.30 -6.51 7.27
N LEU A 89 6.86 -6.33 6.02
CA LEU A 89 6.21 -7.36 5.23
C LEU A 89 7.16 -8.48 4.81
N ASP A 90 8.43 -8.16 4.53
CA ASP A 90 9.45 -9.14 4.14
C ASP A 90 9.72 -10.19 5.23
N LYS A 91 9.44 -9.89 6.50
CA LYS A 91 9.54 -10.85 7.61
C LYS A 91 8.47 -11.92 7.58
N GLU A 92 7.23 -11.53 7.24
CA GLU A 92 6.07 -12.42 7.23
C GLU A 92 5.93 -13.17 5.91
N ILE A 93 6.24 -12.51 4.79
CA ILE A 93 6.11 -13.07 3.45
C ILE A 93 7.39 -12.70 2.68
N PRO A 94 8.36 -13.62 2.52
CA PRO A 94 9.62 -13.28 1.87
C PRO A 94 9.41 -12.96 0.37
N PRO A 95 10.03 -11.87 -0.15
CA PRO A 95 10.00 -11.56 -1.57
C PRO A 95 10.81 -12.58 -2.36
N SER A 96 10.52 -12.71 -3.66
CA SER A 96 11.31 -13.60 -4.55
C SER A 96 12.73 -13.09 -4.80
N ILE A 97 13.00 -11.80 -4.55
CA ILE A 97 14.33 -11.18 -4.70
C ILE A 97 14.48 -10.16 -3.56
N SER A 98 15.50 -10.30 -2.71
CA SER A 98 15.61 -9.55 -1.45
C SER A 98 16.21 -8.13 -1.59
N ARG A 99 16.52 -7.67 -2.80
CA ARG A 99 17.36 -6.47 -3.01
C ARG A 99 16.65 -5.28 -3.65
N VAL A 100 15.39 -5.42 -4.03
CA VAL A 100 14.64 -4.34 -4.70
C VAL A 100 13.33 -4.10 -3.96
N THR A 101 13.29 -3.04 -3.17
CA THR A 101 12.05 -2.56 -2.54
C THR A 101 11.46 -1.46 -3.41
N SER A 102 10.34 -1.75 -4.08
CA SER A 102 9.61 -0.78 -4.90
C SER A 102 8.14 -0.71 -4.46
N LEU A 103 7.62 0.50 -4.25
CA LEU A 103 6.21 0.73 -3.95
C LEU A 103 5.29 0.37 -5.12
N LEU A 104 5.83 0.34 -6.33
CA LEU A 104 5.13 0.03 -7.58
C LEU A 104 5.41 -1.40 -8.05
N GLY A 105 5.95 -2.26 -7.15
CA GLY A 105 6.17 -3.67 -7.45
C GLY A 105 4.85 -4.38 -7.75
N ALA A 106 4.89 -5.29 -8.74
CA ALA A 106 3.75 -6.11 -9.12
C ALA A 106 3.95 -7.58 -8.71
N GLY A 107 2.85 -8.32 -8.58
CA GLY A 107 2.87 -9.75 -8.26
C GLY A 107 3.61 -10.06 -6.97
N ARG A 108 4.66 -10.89 -7.04
CA ARG A 108 5.44 -11.33 -5.87
C ARG A 108 6.29 -10.23 -5.22
N GLN A 109 6.47 -9.10 -5.92
CA GLN A 109 7.14 -7.90 -5.39
C GLN A 109 6.16 -6.81 -4.96
N SER A 110 4.85 -7.07 -5.01
CA SER A 110 3.85 -6.13 -4.51
C SER A 110 3.86 -6.08 -2.99
N LEU A 111 3.72 -4.87 -2.42
CA LEU A 111 3.52 -4.67 -0.98
C LEU A 111 2.13 -5.13 -0.49
N LEU A 112 1.22 -5.44 -1.41
CA LEU A 112 -0.12 -5.95 -1.11
C LEU A 112 -0.20 -7.48 -1.29
N ARG A 113 0.95 -8.17 -1.32
CA ARG A 113 0.98 -9.63 -1.47
C ARG A 113 0.40 -10.31 -0.24
N THR A 114 -0.42 -11.33 -0.47
CA THR A 114 -1.02 -12.17 0.57
C THR A 114 -0.43 -13.58 0.49
N ALA A 115 -0.29 -14.27 1.63
CA ALA A 115 0.20 -15.65 1.69
C ALA A 115 -0.57 -16.62 0.76
N LYS A 116 -1.88 -16.38 0.54
CA LYS A 116 -2.70 -17.15 -0.41
C LYS A 116 -2.24 -17.05 -1.87
N GLY A 117 -1.65 -15.92 -2.28
CA GLY A 117 -1.05 -15.75 -3.61
C GLY A 117 0.35 -16.39 -3.74
N CYS A 118 0.90 -16.88 -2.63
CA CYS A 118 2.21 -17.53 -2.53
C CYS A 118 2.09 -19.07 -2.43
N SER A 119 0.93 -19.63 -2.78
CA SER A 119 0.60 -21.05 -2.56
C SER A 119 1.31 -22.05 -3.49
N ILE A 120 2.24 -21.63 -4.35
CA ILE A 120 2.94 -22.55 -5.27
C ILE A 120 4.35 -22.94 -4.77
N VAL A 121 4.92 -22.27 -3.76
CA VAL A 121 6.34 -22.53 -3.39
C VAL A 121 6.61 -22.88 -1.93
N VAL A 122 5.66 -22.65 -1.01
CA VAL A 122 5.86 -23.01 0.41
C VAL A 122 5.40 -24.41 0.80
N ALA A 123 4.80 -25.18 -0.12
CA ALA A 123 4.43 -26.57 0.14
C ALA A 123 5.59 -27.59 0.01
N TRP A 124 6.69 -27.24 -0.66
CA TRP A 124 7.79 -28.19 -0.90
C TRP A 124 8.97 -28.04 0.08
N VAL A 125 9.14 -26.87 0.72
CA VAL A 125 10.29 -26.63 1.62
C VAL A 125 9.98 -27.01 3.07
N ALA A 126 8.71 -27.21 3.43
CA ALA A 126 8.31 -27.59 4.79
C ALA A 126 8.10 -29.11 4.98
N CYS A 127 8.41 -29.95 3.99
CA CYS A 127 8.24 -31.41 4.08
C CYS A 127 9.51 -32.17 3.66
N PHE A 128 10.67 -31.80 4.20
CA PHE A 128 11.84 -32.68 4.28
C PHE A 128 12.55 -32.33 5.59
N PRO A 129 12.35 -33.11 6.66
CA PRO A 129 13.21 -34.27 6.81
C PRO A 129 12.51 -35.45 7.50
N LEU A 130 12.03 -36.44 6.74
CA LEU A 130 11.91 -37.83 7.22
C LEU A 130 11.49 -38.71 6.05
N PHE A 131 12.43 -39.05 5.18
CA PHE A 131 12.50 -40.38 4.58
C PHE A 131 13.91 -40.55 4.02
N SER A 132 14.83 -40.86 4.94
CA SER A 132 16.02 -41.59 4.55
C SER A 132 15.57 -43.02 4.26
N LEU A 133 16.08 -43.58 3.15
CA LEU A 133 16.02 -44.97 2.69
C LEU A 133 14.96 -45.29 1.62
N LEU A 134 15.50 -45.85 0.53
CA LEU A 134 14.87 -46.48 -0.63
C LEU A 134 14.15 -45.57 -1.62
N VAL A 135 14.85 -45.15 -2.67
CA VAL A 135 14.81 -45.84 -3.96
C VAL A 135 16.01 -45.37 -4.79
N SER A 136 16.94 -46.29 -5.03
CA SER A 136 17.85 -46.23 -6.17
C SER A 136 17.05 -46.43 -7.45
N SER A 137 16.98 -45.41 -8.32
CA SER A 137 17.17 -45.56 -9.77
C SER A 137 16.85 -44.28 -10.52
N SER A 138 17.70 -44.02 -11.52
CA SER A 138 17.44 -43.18 -12.69
C SER A 138 17.54 -41.67 -12.49
N MET A 139 18.81 -41.27 -12.36
CA MET A 139 19.33 -40.05 -12.96
C MET A 139 19.08 -40.07 -14.48
N SER A 140 18.20 -39.20 -14.98
CA SER A 140 18.24 -38.49 -16.28
C SER A 140 16.85 -37.94 -16.65
N PHE A 141 16.82 -36.76 -17.29
CA PHE A 141 15.68 -36.17 -18.03
C PHE A 141 14.60 -35.47 -17.15
N CYS A 142 14.31 -34.17 -17.23
CA CYS A 142 14.47 -33.20 -18.31
C CYS A 142 15.22 -31.94 -17.88
N ASP A 143 16.27 -31.69 -18.65
CA ASP A 143 16.95 -30.41 -18.85
C ASP A 143 16.08 -29.46 -19.69
N GLU A 144 16.45 -28.18 -19.70
CA GLU A 144 16.40 -27.34 -20.90
C GLU A 144 15.03 -26.97 -21.51
N HIS A 145 14.31 -26.00 -20.90
CA HIS A 145 13.27 -25.24 -21.64
C HIS A 145 13.13 -23.77 -21.24
N CYS A 146 14.22 -23.15 -20.76
CA CYS A 146 14.23 -21.72 -20.45
C CYS A 146 15.37 -20.98 -21.17
N LEU A 147 15.66 -21.31 -22.43
CA LEU A 147 16.50 -20.46 -23.28
C LEU A 147 16.31 -20.75 -24.78
N LYS A 148 15.10 -20.53 -25.29
CA LYS A 148 14.68 -20.39 -26.70
C LYS A 148 13.14 -20.39 -26.63
N THR A 149 12.47 -19.25 -26.71
CA THR A 149 12.08 -18.68 -28.00
C THR A 149 11.83 -17.18 -27.85
N GLY A 150 12.52 -16.40 -28.70
CA GLY A 150 11.96 -15.14 -29.15
C GLY A 150 10.99 -15.37 -30.31
N ARG A 151 10.15 -14.35 -30.52
CA ARG A 151 9.39 -13.95 -31.73
C ARG A 151 7.97 -14.46 -31.95
N PRO A 152 7.16 -13.70 -32.72
CA PRO A 152 7.48 -12.52 -33.56
C PRO A 152 7.69 -11.21 -32.81
#